data_AF-A0A6A5QH88-F1
#
_entry.id   AF-A0A6A5QH88-F1
#
_cell.length_a   1.000
_cell.length_b   1.000
_cell.length_c   1.000
_cell.angle_alpha   90.00
_cell.angle_beta   90.00
_cell.angle_gamma   90.00
#
_symmetry.space_group_name_H-M   'P 1'
#
loop_
_entity.id
_entity.type
_entity.pdbx_description
1 polymer ?
#
loop_
_entity_poly.entity_id
_entity_poly.type
_entity_poly.pdbx_seq_one_letter_code
_entity_poly.pdbx_strand_id
1 'polypeptide(L)'
;MSLADFQPPCPFTTFSRSLTFPNYKSFRVQERVRQISGHLARSSTLATSRSDTNEDIMARGTAPSAAAENDASKEQITRDGPPREGFKRCAVCKADTVPVQPGGLDSTVPDKYNQLIPAPSPPLKQHPEFRHCMPPEAPVYGHFSLFTAGSIEMGAAVQWQQRLADHLRDLPITMTNPRRGKWDPNVDAKRSDAAFFNQVEWELDALTHADVICYFFDCATVSPVTLMELGLWAHSGKIIVCCDQRYWRQGNVEIVCERYNIPYVSSFKALVPAVREMMTRKGLQVDAHGNFCGKGTGQEKVETRPGVTKQDMWWKVYADSNEDRRAKGLPDL
;
A
#
# COMPACT_ATOMS: atom_id res chain seq x y z
N MET A 1 -73.42 37.40 37.90
CA MET A 1 -72.40 38.21 37.20
C MET A 1 -71.19 37.32 36.98
N SER A 2 -70.78 37.19 35.73
CA SER A 2 -69.78 36.24 35.23
C SER A 2 -68.67 37.01 34.52
N LEU A 3 -67.46 36.43 34.57
CA LEU A 3 -66.24 36.68 33.77
C LEU A 3 -65.48 37.99 34.00
N ALA A 4 -64.27 37.85 34.54
CA ALA A 4 -63.10 38.62 34.12
C ALA A 4 -61.83 37.78 34.37
N ASP A 5 -61.07 37.62 33.29
CA ASP A 5 -59.91 36.76 33.12
C ASP A 5 -58.74 37.09 34.04
N PHE A 6 -58.10 36.05 34.57
CA PHE A 6 -56.80 36.12 35.24
C PHE A 6 -55.89 35.00 34.69
N GLN A 7 -54.86 35.39 33.95
CA GLN A 7 -53.67 34.56 33.74
C GLN A 7 -52.41 35.39 34.02
N PRO A 8 -51.58 35.00 35.01
CA PRO A 8 -50.35 35.70 35.40
C PRO A 8 -49.12 35.28 34.55
N PRO A 9 -48.00 36.03 34.62
CA PRO A 9 -46.99 36.12 33.57
C PRO A 9 -45.89 35.03 33.61
N CYS A 10 -45.27 34.84 32.45
CA CYS A 10 -44.18 33.92 32.14
C CYS A 10 -42.99 33.96 33.13
N PRO A 11 -42.40 32.79 33.50
CA PRO A 11 -41.15 32.74 34.22
C PRO A 11 -39.93 32.53 33.31
N PHE A 12 -38.84 33.20 33.71
CA PHE A 12 -37.43 32.81 33.61
C PHE A 12 -36.77 32.56 32.24
N THR A 13 -35.91 33.52 31.92
CA THR A 13 -34.73 33.47 31.05
C THR A 13 -33.92 32.18 31.19
N THR A 14 -33.83 31.41 30.11
CA THR A 14 -32.72 30.50 29.83
C THR A 14 -31.96 31.02 28.61
N PHE A 15 -30.71 31.41 28.82
CA PHE A 15 -29.78 31.76 27.75
C PHE A 15 -29.47 30.51 26.91
N SER A 16 -30.20 30.31 25.82
CA SER A 16 -29.78 29.40 24.76
C SER A 16 -28.82 30.13 23.84
N ARG A 17 -27.51 29.92 24.05
CA ARG A 17 -26.49 30.33 23.08
C ARG A 17 -26.67 29.45 21.85
N SER A 18 -27.24 30.03 20.81
CA SER A 18 -27.22 29.48 19.45
C SER A 18 -25.76 29.35 19.02
N LEU A 19 -25.21 28.14 19.11
CA LEU A 19 -23.97 27.78 18.45
C LEU A 19 -24.31 27.51 16.98
N THR A 20 -24.23 28.55 16.15
CA THR A 20 -24.11 28.38 14.70
C THR A 20 -22.83 27.61 14.41
N PHE A 21 -22.94 26.29 14.23
CA PHE A 21 -21.87 25.48 13.69
C PHE A 21 -21.61 25.92 12.23
N PRO A 22 -20.36 26.19 11.81
CA PRO A 22 -20.08 26.50 10.42
C PRO A 22 -20.44 25.28 9.55
N ASN A 23 -21.37 25.50 8.60
CA ASN A 23 -21.92 24.53 7.64
C ASN A 23 -20.87 23.72 6.84
N TYR A 24 -19.60 24.09 6.93
CA TYR A 24 -18.50 23.44 6.22
C TYR A 24 -18.08 22.08 6.81
N LYS A 25 -18.21 21.87 8.14
CA LYS A 25 -17.77 20.62 8.78
C LYS A 25 -18.77 19.47 8.62
N SER A 26 -20.07 19.77 8.54
CA SER A 26 -21.13 18.77 8.34
C SER A 26 -21.03 18.07 6.98
N PHE A 27 -20.68 18.83 5.93
CA PHE A 27 -20.52 18.29 4.58
C PHE A 27 -19.38 17.25 4.52
N ARG A 28 -18.23 17.53 5.15
CA ARG A 28 -17.07 16.60 5.16
C ARG A 28 -17.35 15.28 5.88
N VAL A 29 -18.18 15.29 6.93
CA VAL A 29 -18.54 14.07 7.67
C VAL A 29 -19.55 13.22 6.88
N GLN A 30 -20.58 13.86 6.31
CA GLN A 30 -21.57 13.15 5.48
C GLN A 30 -20.93 12.50 4.25
N GLU A 31 -19.94 13.16 3.67
CA GLU A 31 -19.23 12.69 2.49
C GLU A 31 -18.30 11.49 2.77
N ARG A 32 -17.61 11.49 3.92
CA ARG A 32 -16.77 10.37 4.40
C ARG A 32 -17.60 9.13 4.76
N VAL A 33 -18.75 9.34 5.41
CA VAL A 33 -19.69 8.25 5.71
C VAL A 33 -20.25 7.65 4.42
N ARG A 34 -20.62 8.49 3.42
CA ARG A 34 -21.14 8.02 2.13
C ARG A 34 -20.12 7.22 1.32
N GLN A 35 -18.82 7.51 1.42
CA GLN A 35 -17.75 6.70 0.81
C GLN A 35 -17.65 5.32 1.46
N ILE A 36 -17.62 5.24 2.79
CA ILE A 36 -17.59 3.95 3.50
C ILE A 36 -18.86 3.14 3.20
N SER A 37 -20.03 3.77 3.22
CA SER A 37 -21.31 3.12 2.88
C SER A 37 -21.38 2.67 1.42
N GLY A 38 -20.81 3.44 0.48
CA GLY A 38 -20.78 3.08 -0.94
C GLY A 38 -19.79 1.96 -1.29
N HIS A 39 -18.66 1.89 -0.59
CA HIS A 39 -17.69 0.79 -0.74
C HIS A 39 -18.15 -0.49 -0.04
N LEU A 40 -18.76 -0.38 1.16
CA LEU A 40 -19.33 -1.54 1.88
C LEU A 40 -20.58 -2.11 1.18
N ALA A 41 -21.35 -1.28 0.46
CA ALA A 41 -22.49 -1.75 -0.32
C ALA A 41 -22.12 -2.65 -1.52
N ARG A 42 -20.82 -2.87 -1.80
CA ARG A 42 -20.35 -3.74 -2.89
C ARG A 42 -19.58 -4.97 -2.42
N SER A 43 -19.47 -5.22 -1.11
CA SER A 43 -19.14 -6.54 -0.58
C SER A 43 -20.39 -7.40 -0.48
N SER A 44 -21.03 -7.61 -1.63
CA SER A 44 -21.88 -8.77 -1.87
C SER A 44 -21.21 -9.48 -3.03
N THR A 45 -20.17 -10.25 -2.71
CA THR A 45 -19.80 -11.39 -3.55
C THR A 45 -21.09 -12.13 -3.87
N LEU A 46 -21.28 -12.52 -5.14
CA LEU A 46 -22.32 -13.43 -5.60
C LEU A 46 -22.36 -14.69 -4.72
N ALA A 47 -23.09 -14.60 -3.60
CA ALA A 47 -23.61 -15.70 -2.82
C ALA A 47 -25.12 -15.54 -2.94
N THR A 48 -25.63 -15.75 -4.16
CA THR A 48 -27.06 -15.94 -4.36
C THR A 48 -27.40 -17.23 -3.63
N SER A 49 -28.11 -17.09 -2.53
CA SER A 49 -28.85 -18.15 -1.87
C SER A 49 -29.65 -18.93 -2.93
N ARG A 50 -29.25 -20.17 -3.18
CA ARG A 50 -30.15 -21.17 -3.75
C ARG A 50 -30.14 -22.36 -2.80
N SER A 51 -31.29 -22.50 -2.15
CA SER A 51 -31.72 -23.64 -1.37
C SER A 51 -31.49 -24.94 -2.13
N ASP A 52 -31.08 -25.96 -1.37
CA ASP A 52 -31.02 -27.35 -1.80
C ASP A 52 -32.28 -27.77 -2.57
N THR A 53 -32.10 -28.26 -3.80
CA THR A 53 -32.81 -29.44 -4.31
C THR A 53 -31.95 -30.13 -5.37
N ASN A 54 -31.96 -31.46 -5.27
CA ASN A 54 -31.29 -32.48 -6.07
C ASN A 54 -31.27 -32.30 -7.60
N GLU A 55 -30.29 -33.03 -8.15
CA GLU A 55 -30.29 -33.75 -9.43
C GLU A 55 -30.15 -32.96 -10.75
N ASP A 56 -29.02 -33.30 -11.39
CA ASP A 56 -28.92 -33.77 -12.77
C ASP A 56 -28.45 -32.84 -13.91
N ILE A 57 -27.57 -33.46 -14.71
CA ILE A 57 -27.31 -33.25 -16.15
C ILE A 57 -26.22 -32.22 -16.55
N MET A 58 -25.00 -32.77 -16.70
CA MET A 58 -24.15 -32.82 -17.91
C MET A 58 -24.29 -31.71 -18.99
N ALA A 59 -23.15 -31.12 -19.42
CA ALA A 59 -22.55 -31.39 -20.75
C ALA A 59 -21.41 -30.41 -21.14
N ARG A 60 -20.21 -31.01 -21.33
CA ARG A 60 -19.22 -30.89 -22.43
C ARG A 60 -18.84 -29.55 -23.10
N GLY A 61 -17.51 -29.40 -23.24
CA GLY A 61 -16.80 -28.83 -24.39
C GLY A 61 -15.72 -27.81 -23.99
N THR A 62 -14.47 -27.78 -24.46
CA THR A 62 -13.73 -28.57 -25.46
C THR A 62 -12.25 -28.18 -25.31
N ALA A 63 -11.32 -29.13 -25.17
CA ALA A 63 -9.89 -28.89 -25.42
C ALA A 63 -9.29 -30.14 -26.09
N PRO A 64 -8.44 -29.99 -27.12
CA PRO A 64 -8.04 -31.10 -27.98
C PRO A 64 -7.02 -32.02 -27.31
N SER A 65 -7.17 -33.31 -27.63
CA SER A 65 -6.30 -34.42 -27.28
C SER A 65 -5.00 -34.40 -28.09
N ALA A 66 -3.87 -34.65 -27.43
CA ALA A 66 -2.70 -35.25 -28.05
C ALA A 66 -2.13 -36.33 -27.11
N ALA A 67 -2.08 -37.53 -27.66
CA ALA A 67 -1.49 -38.81 -27.28
C ALA A 67 -0.65 -38.93 -25.99
N ALA A 68 -0.95 -40.01 -25.26
CA ALA A 68 -0.19 -40.56 -24.16
C ALA A 68 1.12 -41.23 -24.61
N GLU A 69 2.18 -41.06 -23.84
CA GLU A 69 3.19 -42.10 -23.60
C GLU A 69 3.53 -42.13 -22.11
N ASN A 70 3.56 -43.36 -21.56
CA ASN A 70 3.85 -43.69 -20.18
C ASN A 70 5.34 -43.50 -19.87
N ASP A 71 5.67 -42.90 -18.72
CA ASP A 71 6.85 -43.34 -17.97
C ASP A 71 6.64 -43.21 -16.46
N ALA A 72 7.08 -44.25 -15.77
CA ALA A 72 6.85 -44.53 -14.36
C ALA A 72 7.97 -43.93 -13.51
N SER A 73 7.65 -42.94 -12.68
CA SER A 73 8.26 -42.68 -11.35
C SER A 73 7.91 -41.27 -10.88
N LYS A 74 6.92 -41.15 -9.99
CA LYS A 74 6.78 -40.00 -9.10
C LYS A 74 5.98 -40.42 -7.88
N GLU A 75 6.68 -40.53 -6.76
CA GLU A 75 6.06 -40.53 -5.43
C GLU A 75 5.10 -39.36 -5.34
N GLN A 76 3.85 -39.69 -5.05
CA GLN A 76 2.77 -38.75 -4.87
C GLN A 76 2.90 -38.17 -3.45
N ILE A 77 3.67 -37.09 -3.30
CA ILE A 77 3.67 -36.31 -2.05
C ILE A 77 2.29 -35.66 -1.94
N THR A 78 1.40 -36.31 -1.20
CA THR A 78 0.09 -35.77 -0.85
C THR A 78 0.28 -34.60 0.12
N ARG A 79 -0.36 -33.48 -0.21
CA ARG A 79 -0.17 -32.15 0.39
C ARG A 79 -0.99 -31.94 1.66
N ASP A 80 -1.37 -33.02 2.33
CA ASP A 80 -2.32 -33.03 3.45
C ASP A 80 -1.71 -33.75 4.65
N GLY A 81 -0.79 -33.07 5.33
CA GLY A 81 -0.41 -33.41 6.71
C GLY A 81 -1.33 -32.73 7.72
N PRO A 82 -1.56 -33.31 8.91
CA PRO A 82 -2.43 -32.73 9.93
C PRO A 82 -1.90 -31.36 10.44
N PRO A 83 -2.78 -30.45 10.87
CA PRO A 83 -2.38 -29.13 11.37
C PRO A 83 -1.51 -29.26 12.63
N ARG A 84 -0.45 -28.45 12.73
CA ARG A 84 0.34 -28.35 13.97
C ARG A 84 -0.50 -27.67 15.05
N GLU A 85 -0.59 -28.28 16.24
CA GLU A 85 -1.33 -27.72 17.37
C GLU A 85 -0.85 -26.28 17.69
N GLY A 86 -1.78 -25.33 17.77
CA GLY A 86 -1.53 -23.95 18.19
C GLY A 86 -1.63 -22.84 17.12
N PHE A 87 -1.79 -23.16 15.83
CA PHE A 87 -1.81 -22.13 14.77
C PHE A 87 -3.16 -22.06 14.02
N LYS A 88 -3.74 -20.86 13.92
CA LYS A 88 -4.96 -20.62 13.13
C LYS A 88 -4.58 -20.32 11.68
N ARG A 89 -4.99 -21.21 10.77
CA ARG A 89 -4.79 -21.13 9.33
C ARG A 89 -5.67 -20.05 8.70
N CYS A 90 -5.12 -19.25 7.79
CA CYS A 90 -5.91 -18.29 7.02
C CYS A 90 -6.93 -19.05 6.14
N ALA A 91 -8.22 -18.75 6.32
CA ALA A 91 -9.31 -19.46 5.64
C ALA A 91 -9.33 -19.30 4.11
N VAL A 92 -8.54 -18.37 3.55
CA VAL A 92 -8.53 -18.03 2.13
C VAL A 92 -7.28 -18.55 1.40
N CYS A 93 -6.09 -18.41 1.99
CA CYS A 93 -4.83 -18.77 1.31
C CYS A 93 -4.11 -20.00 1.90
N LYS A 94 -4.61 -20.58 3.00
CA LYS A 94 -4.03 -21.76 3.65
C LYS A 94 -2.56 -21.65 4.08
N ALA A 95 -1.95 -20.46 4.07
CA ALA A 95 -0.62 -20.23 4.60
C ALA A 95 -0.65 -20.34 6.13
N ASP A 96 0.19 -21.24 6.68
CA ASP A 96 0.15 -21.62 8.09
C ASP A 96 0.95 -20.66 8.99
N THR A 97 1.95 -19.96 8.44
CA THR A 97 2.75 -18.91 9.07
C THR A 97 3.67 -18.37 7.97
N VAL A 98 3.93 -17.06 7.92
CA VAL A 98 5.10 -16.57 7.16
C VAL A 98 6.35 -17.00 7.95
N PRO A 99 7.29 -17.75 7.36
CA PRO A 99 8.51 -18.12 8.06
C PRO A 99 9.28 -16.85 8.42
N VAL A 100 9.50 -16.61 9.71
CA VAL A 100 10.44 -15.58 10.18
C VAL A 100 11.85 -16.08 9.82
N GLN A 101 12.59 -15.30 9.03
CA GLN A 101 13.97 -15.66 8.68
C GLN A 101 14.85 -15.64 9.94
N PRO A 102 15.64 -16.69 10.20
CA PRO A 102 16.62 -16.68 11.28
C PRO A 102 17.71 -15.65 10.95
N GLY A 103 17.64 -14.48 11.60
CA GLY A 103 18.53 -13.35 11.32
C GLY A 103 17.90 -11.97 11.50
N GLY A 104 16.60 -11.89 11.81
CA GLY A 104 15.88 -10.63 11.95
C GLY A 104 15.45 -10.05 10.59
N LEU A 105 14.67 -8.97 10.61
CA LEU A 105 14.12 -8.39 9.37
C LEU A 105 15.19 -7.82 8.44
N ASP A 106 16.36 -7.45 8.97
CA ASP A 106 17.44 -6.88 8.17
C ASP A 106 18.40 -7.91 7.57
N SER A 107 18.18 -9.20 7.83
CA SER A 107 18.98 -10.25 7.22
C SER A 107 18.96 -10.17 5.69
N THR A 108 20.09 -10.50 5.07
CA THR A 108 20.22 -10.47 3.61
C THR A 108 19.33 -11.54 3.00
N VAL A 109 18.24 -11.12 2.34
CA VAL A 109 17.36 -11.98 1.56
C VAL A 109 17.88 -12.04 0.13
N PRO A 110 18.22 -13.24 -0.40
CA PRO A 110 18.62 -13.38 -1.79
C PRO A 110 17.49 -12.97 -2.75
N ASP A 111 17.80 -12.11 -3.72
CA ASP A 111 16.86 -11.72 -4.77
C ASP A 111 16.76 -12.80 -5.85
N LYS A 112 16.10 -13.91 -5.52
CA LYS A 112 15.94 -15.09 -6.40
C LYS A 112 15.26 -14.77 -7.73
N TYR A 113 14.50 -13.68 -7.78
CA TYR A 113 13.67 -13.30 -8.92
C TYR A 113 14.26 -12.13 -9.72
N ASN A 114 15.46 -11.66 -9.35
CA ASN A 114 16.17 -10.54 -9.97
C ASN A 114 15.29 -9.29 -10.10
N GLN A 115 14.56 -8.96 -9.03
CA GLN A 115 13.64 -7.84 -8.99
C GLN A 115 14.37 -6.50 -8.86
N LEU A 116 15.52 -6.49 -8.20
CA LEU A 116 16.29 -5.28 -7.89
C LEU A 116 17.40 -5.06 -8.91
N ILE A 117 17.64 -3.78 -9.24
CA ILE A 117 18.87 -3.40 -9.95
C ILE A 117 20.04 -3.35 -8.95
N PRO A 118 21.30 -3.48 -9.42
CA PRO A 118 22.47 -3.30 -8.57
C PRO A 118 22.49 -1.93 -7.88
N ALA A 119 23.23 -1.83 -6.76
CA ALA A 119 23.54 -0.52 -6.18
C ALA A 119 24.35 0.33 -7.19
N PRO A 120 24.25 1.67 -7.12
CA PRO A 120 25.14 2.54 -7.89
C PRO A 120 26.61 2.20 -7.63
N SER A 121 27.40 2.09 -8.69
CA SER A 121 28.85 1.89 -8.64
C SER A 121 29.54 2.90 -9.58
N PRO A 122 30.28 3.90 -9.06
CA PRO A 122 30.51 4.16 -7.63
C PRO A 122 29.23 4.57 -6.88
N PRO A 123 29.19 4.44 -5.53
CA PRO A 123 28.06 4.92 -4.74
C PRO A 123 27.78 6.40 -4.98
N LEU A 124 26.50 6.78 -5.02
CA LEU A 124 26.10 8.18 -5.14
C LEU A 124 26.59 8.97 -3.93
N LYS A 125 27.02 10.21 -4.17
CA LYS A 125 27.39 11.14 -3.09
C LYS A 125 26.15 11.43 -2.25
N GLN A 126 26.21 11.16 -0.96
CA GLN A 126 25.11 11.45 -0.06
C GLN A 126 24.91 12.95 0.12
N HIS A 127 23.68 13.41 -0.04
CA HIS A 127 23.29 14.78 0.25
C HIS A 127 23.31 15.03 1.76
N PRO A 128 23.79 16.20 2.25
CA PRO A 128 23.82 16.51 3.68
C PRO A 128 22.45 16.44 4.38
N GLU A 129 21.39 16.76 3.64
CA GLU A 129 20.00 16.70 4.13
C GLU A 129 19.29 15.37 3.87
N PHE A 130 19.96 14.40 3.23
CA PHE A 130 19.39 13.06 3.09
C PHE A 130 19.31 12.39 4.46
N ARG A 131 18.10 12.02 4.85
CA ARG A 131 17.83 11.28 6.09
C ARG A 131 17.13 9.99 5.77
N HIS A 132 17.63 8.89 6.32
CA HIS A 132 16.97 7.59 6.29
C HIS A 132 16.52 7.30 7.73
N CYS A 133 15.22 7.33 7.98
CA CYS A 133 14.61 7.15 9.30
C CYS A 133 13.87 5.81 9.37
N MET A 134 14.07 5.06 10.47
CA MET A 134 13.45 3.76 10.74
C MET A 134 12.88 3.76 12.16
N PRO A 135 11.87 2.94 12.46
CA PRO A 135 11.38 2.77 13.83
C PRO A 135 12.40 2.00 14.70
N PRO A 136 12.36 2.16 16.03
CA PRO A 136 11.36 2.87 16.82
C PRO A 136 11.57 4.39 16.93
N GLU A 137 12.67 4.93 16.42
CA GLU A 137 12.95 6.36 16.50
C GLU A 137 11.94 7.19 15.70
N ALA A 138 11.48 8.30 16.28
CA ALA A 138 10.58 9.22 15.60
C ALA A 138 11.28 9.83 14.36
N PRO A 139 10.64 9.88 13.18
CA PRO A 139 11.27 10.45 11.99
C PRO A 139 11.56 11.94 12.15
N VAL A 140 12.70 12.39 11.63
CA VAL A 140 13.04 13.82 11.58
C VAL A 140 12.77 14.34 10.17
N TYR A 141 11.61 14.95 9.97
CA TYR A 141 11.20 15.47 8.67
C TYR A 141 12.02 16.69 8.24
N GLY A 142 12.53 16.64 7.01
CA GLY A 142 13.07 17.78 6.27
C GLY A 142 11.99 18.45 5.42
N HIS A 143 12.41 19.12 4.35
CA HIS A 143 11.50 19.85 3.46
C HIS A 143 10.63 18.96 2.57
N PHE A 144 11.09 17.74 2.30
CA PHE A 144 10.40 16.79 1.44
C PHE A 144 10.58 15.38 1.96
N SER A 145 9.52 14.57 1.89
CA SER A 145 9.49 13.24 2.51
C SER A 145 8.96 12.15 1.59
N LEU A 146 9.59 10.97 1.67
CA LEU A 146 9.23 9.75 0.95
C LEU A 146 8.99 8.63 1.97
N PHE A 147 7.84 7.95 1.89
CA PHE A 147 7.57 6.74 2.67
C PHE A 147 7.73 5.50 1.78
N THR A 148 8.48 4.50 2.25
CA THR A 148 8.68 3.22 1.53
C THR A 148 7.70 2.15 2.04
N ALA A 149 6.45 2.20 1.56
CA ALA A 149 5.44 1.18 1.82
C ALA A 149 5.69 -0.07 0.97
N GLY A 150 5.33 -1.25 1.44
CA GLY A 150 5.52 -2.45 0.63
C GLY A 150 5.89 -3.69 1.39
N SER A 151 6.33 -4.67 0.62
CA SER A 151 6.74 -5.97 1.12
C SER A 151 7.89 -5.86 2.12
N ILE A 152 7.66 -6.41 3.30
CA ILE A 152 8.65 -6.66 4.35
C ILE A 152 8.53 -8.13 4.76
N GLU A 153 7.28 -8.53 5.07
CA GLU A 153 6.86 -9.92 5.29
C GLU A 153 7.75 -10.65 6.30
N MET A 154 7.95 -10.03 7.47
CA MET A 154 8.81 -10.55 8.56
C MET A 154 10.25 -10.88 8.11
N GLY A 155 10.77 -10.11 7.15
CA GLY A 155 12.10 -10.32 6.59
C GLY A 155 12.16 -11.32 5.44
N ALA A 156 11.02 -11.76 4.88
CA ALA A 156 11.02 -12.60 3.70
C ALA A 156 11.18 -11.81 2.39
N ALA A 157 10.90 -10.51 2.39
CA ALA A 157 11.05 -9.66 1.21
C ALA A 157 12.51 -9.25 0.96
N VAL A 158 12.87 -9.13 -0.31
CA VAL A 158 14.18 -8.57 -0.72
C VAL A 158 14.40 -7.18 -0.10
N GLN A 159 15.65 -6.80 0.15
CA GLN A 159 16.04 -5.53 0.79
C GLN A 159 15.86 -4.31 -0.12
N TRP A 160 14.66 -4.14 -0.66
CA TRP A 160 14.34 -3.13 -1.67
C TRP A 160 14.33 -1.70 -1.10
N GLN A 161 13.99 -1.51 0.19
CA GLN A 161 13.99 -0.20 0.83
C GLN A 161 15.41 0.36 0.90
N GLN A 162 16.38 -0.46 1.34
CA GLN A 162 17.78 -0.08 1.36
C GLN A 162 18.29 0.16 -0.06
N ARG A 163 17.95 -0.70 -1.02
CA ARG A 163 18.33 -0.51 -2.42
C ARG A 163 17.80 0.81 -2.97
N LEU A 164 16.56 1.18 -2.65
CA LEU A 164 15.99 2.46 -3.07
C LEU A 164 16.71 3.63 -2.39
N ALA A 165 17.08 3.50 -1.12
CA ALA A 165 17.90 4.48 -0.39
C ALA A 165 19.21 4.76 -1.15
N ASP A 166 19.92 3.71 -1.56
CA ASP A 166 21.20 3.82 -2.27
C ASP A 166 21.06 4.64 -3.57
N HIS A 167 19.92 4.51 -4.25
CA HIS A 167 19.58 5.19 -5.50
C HIS A 167 18.99 6.58 -5.32
N LEU A 168 18.67 7.02 -4.11
CA LEU A 168 18.07 8.33 -3.82
C LEU A 168 18.87 9.18 -2.82
N ARG A 169 19.99 8.67 -2.30
CA ARG A 169 20.80 9.32 -1.26
C ARG A 169 21.41 10.67 -1.65
N ASP A 170 21.46 10.98 -2.94
CA ASP A 170 21.89 12.25 -3.52
C ASP A 170 20.84 13.37 -3.41
N LEU A 171 19.64 13.08 -2.89
CA LEU A 171 18.55 14.04 -2.80
C LEU A 171 18.37 14.60 -1.37
N PRO A 172 17.92 15.87 -1.22
CA PRO A 172 17.62 16.50 0.07
C PRO A 172 16.25 16.04 0.63
N ILE A 173 16.09 14.74 0.89
CA ILE A 173 14.81 14.16 1.33
C ILE A 173 14.92 13.42 2.65
N THR A 174 13.81 13.35 3.37
CA THR A 174 13.62 12.39 4.47
C THR A 174 12.91 11.16 3.96
N MET A 175 13.63 10.03 3.91
CA MET A 175 13.07 8.73 3.59
C MET A 175 12.70 7.99 4.88
N THR A 176 11.42 7.65 5.01
CA THR A 176 10.87 6.87 6.14
C THR A 176 10.69 5.43 5.71
N ASN A 177 11.41 4.53 6.39
CA ASN A 177 11.46 3.11 6.09
C ASN A 177 10.91 2.29 7.27
N PRO A 178 9.75 1.64 7.13
CA PRO A 178 9.14 0.88 8.23
C PRO A 178 9.87 -0.43 8.55
N ARG A 179 10.76 -0.91 7.66
CA ARG A 179 11.60 -2.08 7.91
C ARG A 179 12.69 -1.72 8.92
N ARG A 180 12.58 -2.24 10.15
CA ARG A 180 13.58 -2.10 11.22
C ARG A 180 14.33 -3.40 11.47
N GLY A 181 15.61 -3.31 11.79
CA GLY A 181 16.46 -4.51 11.94
C GLY A 181 16.20 -5.38 13.15
N LYS A 182 15.84 -4.80 14.29
CA LYS A 182 15.54 -5.55 15.51
C LYS A 182 14.03 -5.61 15.70
N TRP A 183 13.44 -6.77 15.43
CA TRP A 183 12.07 -7.10 15.81
C TRP A 183 12.10 -8.33 16.67
N ASP A 184 11.41 -8.28 17.80
CA ASP A 184 11.22 -9.44 18.63
C ASP A 184 10.17 -10.35 17.98
N PRO A 185 10.53 -11.57 17.54
CA PRO A 185 9.60 -12.49 16.89
C PRO A 185 8.45 -12.94 17.82
N ASN A 186 8.55 -12.69 19.13
CA ASN A 186 7.51 -13.02 20.10
C ASN A 186 6.43 -11.92 20.23
N VAL A 187 6.59 -10.78 19.54
CA VAL A 187 5.58 -9.71 19.54
C VAL A 187 4.27 -10.22 18.97
N ASP A 188 3.19 -10.07 19.74
CA ASP A 188 1.85 -10.50 19.33
C ASP A 188 1.24 -9.46 18.39
N ALA A 189 0.68 -9.89 17.26
CA ALA A 189 0.02 -9.03 16.29
C ALA A 189 -1.39 -8.59 16.78
N LYS A 190 -1.47 -8.14 18.02
CA LYS A 190 -2.68 -7.64 18.68
C LYS A 190 -2.47 -6.21 19.11
N ARG A 191 -3.53 -5.42 19.02
CA ARG A 191 -3.55 -4.01 19.46
C ARG A 191 -3.06 -3.82 20.91
N SER A 192 -3.24 -4.80 21.79
CA SER A 192 -2.80 -4.72 23.19
C SER A 192 -1.29 -4.83 23.38
N ASP A 193 -0.55 -5.38 22.41
CA ASP A 193 0.91 -5.44 22.46
C ASP A 193 1.48 -4.06 22.13
N ALA A 194 2.28 -3.50 23.04
CA ALA A 194 2.82 -2.15 22.90
C ALA A 194 3.84 -2.03 21.76
N ALA A 195 4.65 -3.06 21.51
CA ALA A 195 5.66 -3.03 20.45
C ALA A 195 4.99 -3.11 19.07
N PHE A 196 3.95 -3.94 18.94
CA PHE A 196 3.12 -3.98 17.74
C PHE A 196 2.38 -2.67 17.52
N PHE A 197 1.71 -2.14 18.55
CA PHE A 197 0.98 -0.89 18.46
C PHE A 197 1.88 0.28 18.03
N ASN A 198 3.04 0.45 18.67
CA ASN A 198 3.96 1.54 18.34
C ASN A 198 4.50 1.43 16.90
N GLN A 199 4.71 0.21 16.39
CA GLN A 199 5.10 0.02 14.99
C GLN A 199 3.99 0.48 14.03
N VAL A 200 2.76 0.06 14.27
CA VAL A 200 1.61 0.40 13.42
C VAL A 200 1.33 1.91 13.45
N GLU A 201 1.37 2.54 14.63
CA GLU A 201 1.20 4.00 14.74
C GLU A 201 2.33 4.75 14.03
N TRP A 202 3.58 4.32 14.18
CA TRP A 202 4.71 4.92 13.46
C TRP A 202 4.50 4.87 11.94
N GLU A 203 4.03 3.73 11.42
CA GLU A 203 3.71 3.56 10.00
C GLU A 203 2.58 4.49 9.54
N LEU A 204 1.48 4.56 10.31
CA LEU A 204 0.33 5.43 10.00
C LEU A 204 0.69 6.91 10.05
N ASP A 205 1.47 7.34 11.05
CA ASP A 205 1.96 8.71 11.16
C ASP A 205 2.89 9.06 9.99
N ALA A 206 3.80 8.16 9.64
CA ALA A 206 4.74 8.40 8.55
C ALA A 206 4.06 8.43 7.17
N LEU A 207 3.09 7.55 6.92
CA LEU A 207 2.21 7.61 5.74
C LEU A 207 1.46 8.95 5.65
N THR A 208 0.99 9.46 6.79
CA THR A 208 0.27 10.74 6.86
C THR A 208 1.16 11.92 6.49
N HIS A 209 2.38 11.97 7.02
CA HIS A 209 3.33 13.05 6.78
C HIS A 209 3.93 13.04 5.37
N ALA A 210 4.08 11.86 4.76
CA ALA A 210 4.75 11.70 3.47
C ALA A 210 4.22 12.63 2.36
N ASP A 211 5.13 13.18 1.56
CA ASP A 211 4.81 13.89 0.32
C ASP A 211 4.60 12.91 -0.84
N VAL A 212 5.40 11.85 -0.86
CA VAL A 212 5.26 10.71 -1.78
C VAL A 212 5.25 9.39 -0.99
N ILE A 213 4.38 8.46 -1.38
CA ILE A 213 4.33 7.11 -0.84
C ILE A 213 4.70 6.14 -1.98
N CYS A 214 5.83 5.45 -1.84
CA CYS A 214 6.30 4.46 -2.79
C CYS A 214 5.93 3.07 -2.31
N TYR A 215 5.04 2.38 -3.04
CA TYR A 215 4.70 0.98 -2.81
C TYR A 215 5.57 0.07 -3.65
N PHE A 216 6.17 -0.95 -3.04
CA PHE A 216 6.82 -2.05 -3.75
C PHE A 216 6.21 -3.39 -3.35
N PHE A 217 5.76 -4.16 -4.35
CA PHE A 217 5.27 -5.52 -4.17
C PHE A 217 6.31 -6.53 -4.66
N ASP A 218 6.95 -7.22 -3.71
CA ASP A 218 7.84 -8.34 -3.97
C ASP A 218 7.02 -9.55 -4.45
N CYS A 219 7.35 -10.08 -5.65
CA CYS A 219 6.63 -11.20 -6.24
C CYS A 219 6.73 -12.50 -5.44
N ALA A 220 7.67 -12.60 -4.49
CA ALA A 220 7.83 -13.73 -3.58
C ALA A 220 6.92 -13.66 -2.33
N THR A 221 6.10 -12.61 -2.18
CA THR A 221 5.38 -12.29 -0.94
C THR A 221 3.87 -12.15 -1.13
N VAL A 222 3.11 -12.14 -0.02
CA VAL A 222 1.64 -11.99 -0.03
C VAL A 222 1.22 -10.53 0.25
N SER A 223 1.94 -9.81 1.10
CA SER A 223 1.78 -8.38 1.38
C SER A 223 0.34 -7.89 1.70
N PRO A 224 -0.41 -8.54 2.63
CA PRO A 224 -1.80 -8.19 2.90
C PRO A 224 -2.00 -6.80 3.52
N VAL A 225 -1.11 -6.38 4.44
CA VAL A 225 -1.16 -5.04 5.05
C VAL A 225 -0.88 -3.97 4.00
N THR A 226 0.10 -4.20 3.12
CA THR A 226 0.40 -3.33 1.99
C THR A 226 -0.80 -3.12 1.06
N LEU A 227 -1.58 -4.18 0.77
CA LEU A 227 -2.81 -4.05 -0.02
C LEU A 227 -3.87 -3.19 0.69
N MET A 228 -4.00 -3.34 2.01
CA MET A 228 -4.89 -2.52 2.83
C MET A 228 -4.48 -1.04 2.79
N GLU A 229 -3.20 -0.76 2.98
CA GLU A 229 -2.65 0.60 2.93
C GLU A 229 -2.78 1.24 1.55
N LEU A 230 -2.54 0.48 0.48
CA LEU A 230 -2.76 0.96 -0.90
C LEU A 230 -4.22 1.42 -1.06
N GLY A 231 -5.18 0.64 -0.56
CA GLY A 231 -6.59 1.02 -0.56
C GLY A 231 -6.87 2.28 0.28
N LEU A 232 -6.25 2.40 1.45
CA LEU A 232 -6.38 3.55 2.35
C LEU A 232 -5.91 4.86 1.69
N TRP A 233 -4.81 4.80 0.94
CA TRP A 233 -4.17 5.99 0.36
C TRP A 233 -4.45 6.22 -1.13
N ALA A 234 -5.20 5.34 -1.80
CA ALA A 234 -5.44 5.37 -3.26
C ALA A 234 -5.90 6.73 -3.80
N HIS A 235 -6.71 7.46 -3.02
CA HIS A 235 -7.27 8.75 -3.41
C HIS A 235 -6.35 9.95 -3.12
N SER A 236 -5.22 9.75 -2.44
CA SER A 236 -4.38 10.83 -1.91
C SER A 236 -3.62 11.60 -2.99
N GLY A 237 -3.42 10.97 -4.15
CA GLY A 237 -2.55 11.47 -5.21
C GLY A 237 -1.06 11.47 -4.83
N LYS A 238 -0.66 10.90 -3.69
CA LYS A 238 0.74 10.83 -3.23
C LYS A 238 1.45 9.53 -3.65
N ILE A 239 0.69 8.56 -4.15
CA ILE A 239 1.17 7.20 -4.37
C ILE A 239 1.92 7.05 -5.70
N ILE A 240 2.98 6.24 -5.68
CA ILE A 240 3.52 5.52 -6.84
C ILE A 240 3.66 4.03 -6.48
N VAL A 241 3.33 3.14 -7.41
CA VAL A 241 3.34 1.69 -7.22
C VAL A 241 4.35 1.02 -8.16
N CYS A 242 5.20 0.17 -7.61
CA CYS A 242 5.96 -0.84 -8.32
C CYS A 242 5.40 -2.23 -7.99
N CYS A 243 4.81 -2.90 -8.97
CA CYS A 243 4.28 -4.24 -8.81
C CYS A 243 4.75 -5.13 -9.95
N ASP A 244 5.61 -6.10 -9.64
CA ASP A 244 6.06 -7.07 -10.62
C ASP A 244 4.88 -7.88 -11.17
N GLN A 245 4.89 -8.19 -12.47
CA GLN A 245 3.83 -8.96 -13.14
C GLN A 245 3.66 -10.37 -12.57
N ARG A 246 4.68 -10.90 -11.90
CA ARG A 246 4.66 -12.21 -11.22
C ARG A 246 3.95 -12.18 -9.85
N TYR A 247 3.60 -11.00 -9.33
CA TYR A 247 2.92 -10.89 -8.04
C TYR A 247 1.50 -11.45 -8.10
N TRP A 248 1.14 -12.30 -7.12
CA TRP A 248 -0.08 -13.13 -7.12
C TRP A 248 -1.42 -12.35 -7.17
N ARG A 249 -1.41 -11.05 -6.87
CA ARG A 249 -2.57 -10.15 -6.95
C ARG A 249 -2.34 -8.96 -7.87
N GLN A 250 -1.37 -9.04 -8.78
CA GLN A 250 -1.00 -7.93 -9.66
C GLN A 250 -2.21 -7.35 -10.40
N GLY A 251 -3.08 -8.16 -11.00
CA GLY A 251 -4.26 -7.64 -11.70
C GLY A 251 -5.21 -6.81 -10.82
N ASN A 252 -5.31 -7.10 -9.52
CA ASN A 252 -6.10 -6.28 -8.60
C ASN A 252 -5.41 -4.93 -8.33
N VAL A 253 -4.09 -4.96 -8.15
CA VAL A 253 -3.27 -3.75 -7.95
C VAL A 253 -3.35 -2.85 -9.19
N GLU A 254 -3.22 -3.41 -10.38
CA GLU A 254 -3.30 -2.68 -11.65
C GLU A 254 -4.67 -2.02 -11.86
N ILE A 255 -5.77 -2.76 -11.65
CA ILE A 255 -7.14 -2.21 -11.78
C ILE A 255 -7.36 -1.06 -10.78
N VAL A 256 -6.87 -1.17 -9.54
CA VAL A 256 -6.93 -0.07 -8.57
C VAL A 256 -6.12 1.12 -9.06
N CYS A 257 -4.90 0.89 -9.54
CA CYS A 257 -4.04 1.97 -10.02
C CYS A 257 -4.65 2.69 -11.22
N GLU A 258 -5.22 1.96 -12.18
CA GLU A 258 -5.93 2.53 -13.31
C GLU A 258 -7.15 3.34 -12.86
N ARG A 259 -7.98 2.76 -11.98
CA ARG A 259 -9.20 3.41 -11.48
C ARG A 259 -8.93 4.74 -10.77
N TYR A 260 -7.85 4.82 -10.01
CA TYR A 260 -7.48 6.00 -9.22
C TYR A 260 -6.40 6.86 -9.89
N ASN A 261 -6.01 6.55 -11.14
CA ASN A 261 -4.96 7.25 -11.88
C ASN A 261 -3.64 7.34 -11.09
N ILE A 262 -3.23 6.21 -10.50
CA ILE A 262 -2.01 6.06 -9.71
C ILE A 262 -0.86 5.66 -10.64
N PRO A 263 0.31 6.36 -10.57
CA PRO A 263 1.54 5.92 -11.22
C PRO A 263 1.89 4.47 -10.92
N TYR A 264 2.02 3.66 -11.97
CA TYR A 264 2.26 2.22 -11.89
C TYR A 264 3.41 1.82 -12.81
N VAL A 265 4.37 1.08 -12.26
CA VAL A 265 5.48 0.45 -13.01
C VAL A 265 5.63 -1.01 -12.60
N SER A 266 6.19 -1.83 -13.47
CA SER A 266 6.30 -3.29 -13.28
C SER A 266 7.71 -3.80 -13.01
N SER A 267 8.67 -2.91 -12.77
CA SER A 267 10.05 -3.27 -12.41
C SER A 267 10.71 -2.21 -11.52
N PHE A 268 11.64 -2.64 -10.67
CA PHE A 268 12.45 -1.73 -9.87
C PHE A 268 13.34 -0.83 -10.75
N LYS A 269 13.80 -1.34 -11.90
CA LYS A 269 14.52 -0.58 -12.93
C LYS A 269 13.72 0.65 -13.38
N ALA A 270 12.42 0.49 -13.63
CA ALA A 270 11.50 1.57 -13.96
C ALA A 270 11.12 2.44 -12.75
N LEU A 271 11.08 1.85 -11.55
CA LEU A 271 10.70 2.55 -10.32
C LEU A 271 11.65 3.71 -9.98
N VAL A 272 12.96 3.51 -10.03
CA VAL A 272 13.94 4.54 -9.61
C VAL A 272 13.78 5.86 -10.38
N PRO A 273 13.76 5.89 -11.73
CA PRO A 273 13.51 7.14 -12.45
C PRO A 273 12.06 7.65 -12.27
N ALA A 274 11.07 6.76 -12.18
CA ALA A 274 9.68 7.17 -12.00
C ALA A 274 9.43 7.84 -10.63
N VAL A 275 10.01 7.33 -9.53
CA VAL A 275 9.85 7.97 -8.21
C VAL A 275 10.54 9.33 -8.16
N ARG A 276 11.68 9.50 -8.84
CA ARG A 276 12.34 10.81 -8.98
C ARG A 276 11.44 11.81 -9.69
N GLU A 277 10.87 11.42 -10.83
CA GLU A 277 9.92 12.26 -11.58
C GLU A 277 8.67 12.59 -10.74
N MET A 278 8.12 11.61 -10.00
CA MET A 278 7.00 11.83 -9.08
C MET A 278 7.36 12.88 -8.00
N MET A 279 8.54 12.78 -7.38
CA MET A 279 8.98 13.76 -6.39
C MET A 279 9.13 15.16 -6.99
N THR A 280 9.72 15.29 -8.18
CA THR A 280 9.84 16.57 -8.90
C THR A 280 8.46 17.18 -9.16
N ARG A 281 7.51 16.38 -9.67
CA ARG A 281 6.12 16.79 -9.91
C ARG A 281 5.37 17.18 -8.64
N LYS A 282 5.78 16.63 -7.49
CA LYS A 282 5.25 16.97 -6.17
C LYS A 282 5.94 18.15 -5.50
N GLY A 283 6.92 18.78 -6.16
CA GLY A 283 7.56 20.01 -5.70
C GLY A 283 8.97 19.80 -5.13
N LEU A 284 9.58 18.63 -5.29
CA LEU A 284 11.01 18.48 -5.04
C LEU A 284 11.78 19.24 -6.13
N GLN A 285 12.18 20.47 -5.82
CA GLN A 285 13.04 21.29 -6.67
C GLN A 285 14.41 21.37 -6.01
N VAL A 286 15.44 21.02 -6.77
CA VAL A 286 16.84 21.10 -6.34
C VAL A 286 17.59 22.14 -7.18
N ASP A 287 18.43 22.94 -6.54
CA ASP A 287 19.28 23.92 -7.24
C ASP A 287 20.51 23.26 -7.90
N ALA A 288 21.34 24.06 -8.56
CA ALA A 288 22.58 23.58 -9.21
C ALA A 288 23.60 22.98 -8.22
N HIS A 289 23.42 23.20 -6.91
CA HIS A 289 24.26 22.69 -5.84
C HIS A 289 23.63 21.47 -5.12
N GLY A 290 22.42 21.07 -5.50
CA GLY A 290 21.68 19.95 -4.94
C GLY A 290 20.77 20.30 -3.76
N ASN A 291 20.73 21.57 -3.33
CA ASN A 291 19.92 21.99 -2.19
C ASN A 291 18.45 22.14 -2.57
N PHE A 292 17.56 21.91 -1.61
CA PHE A 292 16.13 22.13 -1.80
C PHE A 292 15.81 23.62 -2.04
N CYS A 293 15.10 23.95 -3.13
CA CYS A 293 14.70 25.31 -3.48
C CYS A 293 13.18 25.49 -3.66
N GLY A 294 12.39 24.44 -3.36
CA GLY A 294 10.93 24.50 -3.40
C GLY A 294 10.35 25.41 -2.30
N LYS A 295 9.11 25.88 -2.46
CA LYS A 295 8.40 26.55 -1.36
C LYS A 295 8.12 25.50 -0.28
N GLY A 296 8.70 25.69 0.92
CA GLY A 296 8.52 24.77 2.05
C GLY A 296 7.03 24.48 2.29
N THR A 297 6.70 23.21 2.52
CA THR A 297 5.34 22.66 2.66
C THR A 297 4.64 23.06 3.97
N GLY A 298 4.75 24.32 4.38
CA GLY A 298 4.04 24.90 5.53
C GLY A 298 2.61 25.36 5.23
N GLN A 299 2.02 24.98 4.10
CA GLN A 299 0.65 25.36 3.73
C GLN A 299 -0.30 24.16 3.86
N GLU A 300 -1.46 24.40 4.50
CA GLU A 300 -2.58 23.47 4.59
C GLU A 300 -2.83 22.80 3.24
N LYS A 301 -2.52 21.50 3.16
CA LYS A 301 -2.79 20.66 1.99
C LYS A 301 -4.32 20.57 1.84
N VAL A 302 -4.89 21.40 0.97
CA VAL A 302 -6.29 21.25 0.54
C VAL A 302 -6.38 19.96 -0.27
N GLU A 303 -6.90 18.90 0.34
CA GLU A 303 -7.32 17.67 -0.35
C GLU A 303 -8.44 18.01 -1.32
N THR A 304 -8.11 18.44 -2.54
CA THR A 304 -9.04 18.35 -3.65
C THR A 304 -9.13 16.88 -4.05
N ARG A 305 -10.35 16.35 -4.05
CA ARG A 305 -10.63 15.03 -4.65
C ARG A 305 -10.11 15.01 -6.08
N PRO A 306 -9.24 14.05 -6.46
CA PRO A 306 -8.93 13.82 -7.85
C PRO A 306 -10.19 13.30 -8.56
N GLY A 307 -10.95 14.22 -9.14
CA GLY A 307 -11.88 13.91 -10.22
C GLY A 307 -11.05 13.78 -11.48
N VAL A 308 -11.23 12.67 -12.20
CA VAL A 308 -10.56 12.35 -13.46
C VAL A 308 -10.68 13.53 -14.43
N THR A 309 -9.62 14.32 -14.56
CA THR A 309 -9.42 15.23 -15.69
C THR A 309 -8.26 14.69 -16.52
N LYS A 310 -8.58 14.42 -17.79
CA LYS A 310 -7.78 13.86 -18.89
C LYS A 310 -6.25 13.84 -18.70
N GLN A 311 -5.74 12.59 -18.70
CA GLN A 311 -4.59 12.14 -19.49
C GLN A 311 -3.24 12.82 -19.25
N ASP A 312 -2.74 12.78 -18.02
CA ASP A 312 -1.28 12.78 -17.83
C ASP A 312 -0.85 11.50 -17.11
N MET A 313 -0.73 10.41 -17.90
CA MET A 313 -0.16 9.15 -17.47
C MET A 313 1.36 9.15 -17.73
N TRP A 314 2.05 10.18 -17.25
CA TRP A 314 3.49 10.41 -17.48
C TRP A 314 4.35 9.18 -17.20
N TRP A 315 3.93 8.33 -16.26
CA TRP A 315 4.66 7.11 -15.89
C TRP A 315 4.67 6.04 -16.98
N LYS A 316 3.81 6.12 -18.01
CA LYS A 316 3.77 5.15 -19.11
C LYS A 316 5.07 5.15 -19.93
N VAL A 317 5.88 6.20 -19.86
CA VAL A 317 7.23 6.22 -20.45
C VAL A 317 8.19 5.21 -19.78
N TYR A 318 7.87 4.76 -18.58
CA TYR A 318 8.61 3.76 -17.82
C TYR A 318 7.97 2.35 -17.90
N ALA A 319 7.04 2.13 -18.83
CA ALA A 319 6.49 0.80 -19.07
C ALA A 319 7.59 -0.15 -19.56
N ASP A 320 7.54 -1.42 -19.12
CA ASP A 320 8.46 -2.45 -19.58
C ASP A 320 8.36 -2.60 -21.11
N SER A 321 9.52 -2.71 -21.77
CA SER A 321 9.58 -3.06 -23.19
C SER A 321 9.20 -4.54 -23.42
N ASN A 322 8.95 -4.93 -24.67
CA ASN A 322 8.76 -6.36 -25.00
C ASN A 322 10.00 -7.20 -24.64
N GLU A 323 11.20 -6.63 -24.69
CA GLU A 323 12.42 -7.31 -24.23
C GLU A 323 12.39 -7.56 -22.71
N ASP A 324 12.05 -6.55 -21.91
CA ASP A 324 11.92 -6.70 -20.46
C ASP A 324 10.81 -7.72 -20.11
N ARG A 325 9.71 -7.78 -20.88
CA ARG A 325 8.62 -8.75 -20.70
C ARG A 325 9.08 -10.17 -21.01
N ARG A 326 9.77 -10.39 -22.13
CA ARG A 326 10.35 -11.70 -22.47
C ARG A 326 11.36 -12.19 -21.43
N ALA A 327 12.20 -11.30 -20.91
CA ALA A 327 13.14 -11.64 -19.82
C ALA A 327 12.44 -12.12 -18.54
N LYS A 328 11.18 -11.73 -18.34
CA LYS A 328 10.32 -12.18 -17.24
C LYS A 328 9.47 -13.41 -17.59
N GLY A 329 9.58 -13.96 -18.80
CA GLY A 329 8.75 -15.06 -19.29
C GLY A 329 7.32 -14.67 -19.62
N LEU A 330 7.09 -13.40 -20.00
CA LEU A 330 5.76 -12.82 -20.25
C LEU A 330 5.56 -12.57 -21.75
N PRO A 331 4.30 -12.60 -22.26
CA PRO A 331 4.02 -12.33 -23.67
C PRO A 331 4.30 -10.86 -24.02
N ASP A 332 4.60 -10.57 -25.28
CA ASP A 332 4.73 -9.21 -25.82
C ASP A 332 3.41 -8.41 -25.63
N LEU A 333 3.52 -7.06 -25.60
CA LEU A 333 2.38 -6.12 -25.47
C LEU A 333 1.50 -6.05 -26.72
#